data_AF-A0A4U7ERU3-F1
#
_entry.id   AF-A0A4U7ERU3-F1
#
_cell.length_a   1.000
_cell.length_b   1.000
_cell.length_c   1.000
_cell.angle_alpha   90.00
_cell.angle_beta   90.00
_cell.angle_gamma   90.00
#
_symmetry.space_group_name_H-M   'P 1'
#
loop_
_entity.id
_entity.type
_entity.pdbx_description
1 polymer ?
#
loop_
_entity_poly.entity_id
_entity_poly.type
_entity_poly.pdbx_seq_one_letter_code
_entity_poly.pdbx_strand_id
1 'polypeptide(L)'
;MVGGLLPAGTTLPPLPHLLVVLLATGGVALALRRRRPRVTGRRVLALAPWMALGSAAHVLYVVDALPPLLAPFAGSPTVYLTVGALAGAAWLAADAARPDRVAATLAGAGAVLLVPVVAVAVGTGISLAGARWSALALALTVPIAGAAWVGLTRLRPETAVTGGVGALAVFGHALDGVSTAVGTTQLGFGERTPVSRILLEIEGLPSVPVLGEGWLFLLVKLAVASAVVWLFAAYVREDPAEGYLLLGFVAAMGLGPAAHNLLLFSVAA
;
A
#
# COMPACT_ATOMS: atom_id res chain seq x y z
N MET A 1 -23.76 18.33 -10.35
CA MET A 1 -22.40 18.36 -9.78
C MET A 1 -22.10 17.01 -9.15
N VAL A 2 -21.45 16.10 -9.88
CA VAL A 2 -21.07 14.74 -9.39
C VAL A 2 -19.54 14.69 -9.28
N GLY A 3 -18.96 15.63 -8.53
CA GLY A 3 -17.50 15.79 -8.41
C GLY A 3 -16.93 15.56 -7.00
N GLY A 4 -17.78 15.34 -5.99
CA GLY A 4 -17.37 15.36 -4.58
C GLY A 4 -16.98 14.01 -3.96
N LEU A 5 -17.13 12.90 -4.68
CA LEU A 5 -16.90 11.55 -4.13
C LEU A 5 -15.62 10.88 -4.63
N LEU A 6 -14.99 11.43 -5.67
CA LEU A 6 -13.74 10.89 -6.20
C LEU A 6 -12.55 11.58 -5.54
N PRO A 7 -11.52 10.84 -5.10
CA PRO A 7 -10.30 11.44 -4.57
C PRO A 7 -9.68 12.42 -5.57
N ALA A 8 -9.21 13.56 -5.08
CA ALA A 8 -8.47 14.52 -5.90
C ALA A 8 -7.22 13.84 -6.49
N GLY A 9 -7.03 13.95 -7.82
CA GLY A 9 -5.95 13.27 -8.55
C GLY A 9 -6.36 12.00 -9.29
N THR A 10 -7.64 11.62 -9.25
CA THR A 10 -8.20 10.58 -10.13
C THR A 10 -8.17 11.09 -11.57
N THR A 11 -7.37 10.44 -12.42
CA THR A 11 -7.23 10.79 -13.84
C THR A 11 -7.46 9.55 -14.69
N LEU A 12 -8.19 9.72 -15.79
CA LEU A 12 -8.27 8.68 -16.81
C LEU A 12 -7.10 8.89 -17.77
N PRO A 13 -6.31 7.84 -18.07
CA PRO A 13 -5.22 7.96 -19.01
C PRO A 13 -5.78 8.14 -20.44
N PRO A 14 -4.98 8.64 -21.39
CA PRO A 14 -5.37 8.71 -22.79
C PRO A 14 -5.85 7.35 -23.30
N LEU A 15 -6.82 7.34 -24.22
CA LEU A 15 -7.48 6.12 -24.71
C LEU A 15 -6.51 5.00 -25.13
N PRO A 16 -5.38 5.26 -25.83
CA PRO A 16 -4.43 4.20 -26.17
C PRO A 16 -3.84 3.50 -24.94
N HIS A 17 -3.42 4.27 -23.93
CA HIS A 17 -2.88 3.74 -22.67
C HIS A 17 -3.93 2.97 -21.88
N LEU A 18 -5.17 3.48 -21.85
CA LEU A 18 -6.29 2.80 -21.20
C LEU A 18 -6.53 1.42 -21.83
N LEU A 19 -6.56 1.32 -23.16
CA LEU A 19 -6.73 0.06 -23.87
C LEU A 19 -5.61 -0.93 -23.55
N VAL A 20 -4.35 -0.46 -23.55
CA VAL A 20 -3.20 -1.31 -23.19
C VAL A 20 -3.34 -1.87 -21.78
N VAL A 21 -3.67 -1.02 -20.80
CA VAL A 21 -3.85 -1.45 -19.41
C VAL A 21 -4.98 -2.46 -19.29
N LEU A 22 -6.15 -2.18 -19.87
CA LEU A 22 -7.31 -3.07 -19.80
C LEU A 22 -7.04 -4.43 -20.46
N LEU A 23 -6.37 -4.45 -21.61
CA LEU A 23 -6.00 -5.69 -22.30
C LEU A 23 -4.97 -6.48 -21.49
N ALA A 24 -3.94 -5.82 -20.95
CA ALA A 24 -2.92 -6.46 -20.12
C ALA A 24 -3.53 -7.04 -18.84
N THR A 25 -4.30 -6.23 -18.09
CA THR A 25 -4.99 -6.67 -16.87
C THR A 25 -5.98 -7.79 -17.18
N GLY A 26 -6.80 -7.66 -18.23
CA GLY A 26 -7.75 -8.69 -18.63
C GLY A 26 -7.08 -10.01 -19.02
N GLY A 27 -5.98 -9.95 -19.78
CA GLY A 27 -5.19 -11.11 -20.17
C GLY A 27 -4.57 -11.82 -18.96
N VAL A 28 -3.96 -11.07 -18.04
CA VAL A 28 -3.39 -11.61 -16.79
C VAL A 28 -4.47 -12.20 -15.90
N ALA A 29 -5.60 -11.51 -15.71
CA ALA A 29 -6.72 -12.01 -14.93
C ALA A 29 -7.29 -13.31 -15.51
N LEU A 30 -7.43 -13.40 -16.84
CA LEU A 30 -7.86 -14.62 -17.52
C LEU A 30 -6.84 -15.76 -17.33
N ALA A 31 -5.55 -15.47 -17.46
CA ALA A 31 -4.50 -16.45 -17.26
C ALA A 31 -4.45 -16.98 -15.81
N LEU A 32 -4.58 -16.10 -14.81
CA LEU A 32 -4.69 -16.46 -13.40
C LEU A 32 -5.94 -17.32 -13.14
N ARG A 33 -7.09 -16.96 -13.72
CA ARG A 33 -8.33 -17.73 -13.60
C ARG A 33 -8.23 -19.12 -14.23
N ARG A 34 -7.50 -19.25 -15.35
CA ARG A 34 -7.30 -20.53 -16.06
C ARG A 34 -6.28 -21.42 -15.36
N ARG A 35 -5.13 -20.87 -14.93
CA ARG A 35 -4.05 -21.65 -14.32
C ARG A 35 -4.25 -21.91 -12.83
N ARG A 36 -5.03 -21.06 -12.14
CA ARG A 36 -5.31 -21.13 -10.69
C ARG A 36 -4.06 -21.43 -9.86
N PRO A 37 -3.00 -20.61 -9.95
CA PRO A 37 -1.79 -20.84 -9.18
C PRO A 37 -2.14 -20.86 -7.68
N ARG A 38 -1.46 -21.72 -6.92
CA ARG A 38 -1.71 -21.85 -5.48
C ARG A 38 -1.55 -20.49 -4.79
N VAL A 39 -2.52 -20.09 -3.97
CA VAL A 39 -2.43 -18.92 -3.11
C VAL A 39 -2.07 -19.37 -1.71
N THR A 40 -1.03 -18.77 -1.14
CA THR A 40 -0.63 -18.99 0.26
C THR A 40 -0.23 -17.66 0.88
N GLY A 41 -0.29 -17.56 2.21
CA GLY A 41 0.13 -16.34 2.90
C GLY A 41 1.55 -15.89 2.52
N ARG A 42 2.48 -16.82 2.32
CA ARG A 42 3.85 -16.50 1.84
C ARG A 42 3.87 -15.85 0.45
N ARG A 43 3.03 -16.32 -0.48
CA ARG A 43 2.94 -15.76 -1.84
C ARG A 43 2.27 -14.38 -1.83
N VAL A 44 1.28 -14.17 -0.96
CA VAL A 44 0.65 -12.86 -0.78
C VAL A 44 1.61 -11.87 -0.12
N LEU A 45 2.36 -12.28 0.90
CA LEU A 45 3.41 -11.44 1.51
C LEU A 45 4.47 -11.00 0.51
N ALA A 46 4.80 -11.86 -0.44
CA ALA A 46 5.75 -11.54 -1.51
C ALA A 46 5.27 -10.44 -2.48
N LEU A 47 4.00 -10.02 -2.39
CA LEU A 47 3.47 -8.87 -3.13
C LEU A 47 3.79 -7.52 -2.46
N ALA A 48 4.29 -7.47 -1.22
CA ALA A 48 4.56 -6.21 -0.53
C ALA A 48 5.51 -5.27 -1.31
N PRO A 49 6.61 -5.74 -1.93
CA PRO A 49 7.45 -4.87 -2.77
C PRO A 49 6.71 -4.33 -4.01
N TRP A 50 5.74 -5.07 -4.55
CA TRP A 50 4.92 -4.62 -5.67
C TRP A 50 3.92 -3.54 -5.25
N MET A 51 3.36 -3.63 -4.04
CA MET A 51 2.52 -2.57 -3.48
C MET A 51 3.32 -1.26 -3.36
N ALA A 52 4.55 -1.33 -2.83
CA ALA A 52 5.47 -0.19 -2.75
C ALA A 52 5.91 0.33 -4.14
N LEU A 53 6.09 -0.56 -5.12
CA LEU A 53 6.42 -0.18 -6.51
C LEU A 53 5.32 0.69 -7.12
N GLY A 54 4.05 0.34 -6.92
CA GLY A 54 2.92 1.15 -7.35
C GLY A 54 2.95 2.55 -6.76
N SER A 55 3.20 2.65 -5.45
CA SER A 55 3.34 3.93 -4.77
C SER A 55 4.52 4.75 -5.28
N ALA A 56 5.68 4.13 -5.47
CA ALA A 56 6.89 4.81 -5.93
C ALA A 56 6.73 5.33 -7.37
N ALA A 57 6.14 4.52 -8.27
CA ALA A 57 5.80 4.96 -9.61
C ALA A 57 4.81 6.13 -9.58
N HIS A 58 3.80 6.07 -8.69
CA HIS A 58 2.86 7.16 -8.53
C HIS A 58 3.51 8.45 -7.97
N VAL A 59 4.50 8.35 -7.09
CA VAL A 59 5.28 9.52 -6.65
C VAL A 59 5.99 10.16 -7.84
N LEU A 60 6.67 9.37 -8.70
CA LEU A 60 7.31 9.91 -9.91
C LEU A 60 6.31 10.61 -10.84
N TYR A 61 5.08 10.11 -10.92
CA TYR A 61 3.99 10.78 -11.63
C TYR A 61 3.62 12.13 -10.99
N VAL A 62 3.48 12.18 -9.67
CA VAL A 62 3.09 13.39 -8.93
C VAL A 62 4.17 14.49 -9.00
N VAL A 63 5.45 14.12 -9.04
CA VAL A 63 6.57 15.08 -9.14
C VAL A 63 7.04 15.31 -10.59
N ASP A 64 6.24 14.91 -11.58
CA ASP A 64 6.51 15.09 -13.02
C ASP A 64 7.88 14.54 -13.48
N ALA A 65 8.34 13.45 -12.86
CA ALA A 65 9.65 12.83 -13.12
C ALA A 65 9.59 11.62 -14.06
N LEU A 66 8.41 11.32 -14.63
CA LEU A 66 8.25 10.27 -15.62
C LEU A 66 8.33 10.79 -17.06
N PRO A 67 8.94 10.04 -17.98
CA PRO A 67 8.82 10.32 -19.41
C PRO A 67 7.35 10.38 -19.85
N PRO A 68 6.97 11.26 -20.79
CA PRO A 68 5.58 11.43 -21.23
C PRO A 68 4.90 10.14 -21.68
N LEU A 69 5.65 9.20 -22.24
CA LEU A 69 5.13 7.89 -22.67
C LEU A 69 4.74 6.98 -21.50
N LEU A 70 5.42 7.10 -20.36
CA LEU A 70 5.22 6.25 -19.18
C LEU A 70 4.28 6.87 -18.16
N ALA A 71 4.24 8.20 -18.06
CA ALA A 71 3.45 8.92 -17.07
C ALA A 71 1.99 8.44 -16.95
N PRO A 72 1.23 8.19 -18.04
CA PRO A 72 -0.17 7.77 -17.91
C PRO A 72 -0.38 6.43 -17.21
N PHE A 73 0.63 5.54 -17.21
CA PHE A 73 0.54 4.24 -16.52
C PHE A 73 0.73 4.33 -15.01
N ALA A 74 1.27 5.45 -14.52
CA ALA A 74 1.56 5.71 -13.12
C ALA A 74 0.57 6.70 -12.45
N GLY A 75 -0.37 7.24 -13.21
CA GLY A 75 -1.49 8.03 -12.67
C GLY A 75 -2.48 7.17 -11.87
N SER A 76 -3.19 7.76 -10.91
CA SER A 76 -4.25 7.08 -10.16
C SER A 76 -5.58 7.17 -10.93
N PRO A 77 -6.37 6.08 -11.07
CA PRO A 77 -6.18 4.75 -10.47
C PRO A 77 -5.40 3.76 -11.37
N THR A 78 -4.94 4.18 -12.55
CA THR A 78 -4.27 3.34 -13.56
C THR A 78 -3.09 2.55 -13.00
N VAL A 79 -2.29 3.15 -12.12
CA VAL A 79 -1.10 2.53 -11.52
C VAL A 79 -1.42 1.22 -10.79
N TYR A 80 -2.59 1.11 -10.17
CA TYR A 80 -3.03 -0.12 -9.51
C TYR A 80 -3.21 -1.26 -10.51
N LEU A 81 -3.79 -0.97 -11.68
CA LEU A 81 -3.98 -1.94 -12.75
C LEU A 81 -2.67 -2.30 -13.43
N THR A 82 -1.81 -1.31 -13.69
CA THR A 82 -0.49 -1.49 -14.28
C THR A 82 0.37 -2.41 -13.42
N VAL A 83 0.58 -2.05 -12.15
CA VAL A 83 1.46 -2.83 -11.26
C VAL A 83 0.81 -4.14 -10.83
N GLY A 84 -0.52 -4.18 -10.68
CA GLY A 84 -1.26 -5.42 -10.46
C GLY A 84 -1.13 -6.41 -11.62
N ALA A 85 -1.20 -5.95 -12.87
CA ALA A 85 -0.98 -6.79 -14.04
C ALA A 85 0.48 -7.30 -14.10
N LEU A 86 1.47 -6.44 -13.82
CA LEU A 86 2.87 -6.85 -13.75
C LEU A 86 3.12 -7.88 -12.65
N ALA A 87 2.58 -7.68 -11.45
CA ALA A 87 2.71 -8.61 -10.34
C ALA A 87 2.03 -9.96 -10.65
N GLY A 88 0.84 -9.93 -11.25
CA GLY A 88 0.12 -11.14 -11.68
C GLY A 88 0.85 -11.91 -12.79
N ALA A 89 1.42 -11.19 -13.77
CA ALA A 89 2.26 -11.79 -14.82
C ALA A 89 3.54 -12.40 -14.23
N ALA A 90 4.22 -11.69 -13.32
CA ALA A 90 5.39 -12.19 -12.62
C ALA A 90 5.07 -13.43 -11.77
N TRP A 91 3.91 -13.46 -11.12
CA TRP A 91 3.43 -14.65 -10.40
C TRP A 91 3.26 -15.81 -11.37
N LEU A 92 2.51 -15.63 -12.48
CA LEU A 92 2.31 -16.68 -13.48
C LEU A 92 3.63 -17.21 -14.05
N ALA A 93 4.59 -16.33 -14.33
CA ALA A 93 5.91 -16.69 -14.83
C ALA A 93 6.72 -17.47 -13.78
N ALA A 94 6.71 -17.01 -12.52
CA ALA A 94 7.39 -17.70 -11.43
C ALA A 94 6.79 -19.09 -11.15
N ASP A 95 5.46 -19.21 -11.19
CA ASP A 95 4.74 -20.47 -10.99
C ASP A 95 5.01 -21.45 -12.14
N ALA A 96 5.16 -20.96 -13.38
CA ALA A 96 5.54 -21.79 -14.52
C ALA A 96 7.01 -22.22 -14.51
N ALA A 97 7.93 -21.34 -14.08
CA ALA A 97 9.37 -21.59 -14.17
C ALA A 97 9.95 -22.31 -12.95
N ARG A 98 9.55 -21.91 -11.73
CA ARG A 98 10.06 -22.45 -10.45
C ARG A 98 8.95 -22.48 -9.38
N PRO A 99 8.01 -23.45 -9.47
CA PRO A 99 6.86 -23.55 -8.56
C PRO A 99 7.22 -23.51 -7.06
N ASP A 100 8.38 -24.07 -6.69
CA ASP A 100 8.85 -24.14 -5.30
C ASP A 100 9.39 -22.81 -4.77
N ARG A 101 9.79 -21.90 -5.66
CA ARG A 101 10.40 -20.60 -5.32
C ARG A 101 9.52 -19.41 -5.67
N VAL A 102 8.23 -19.60 -5.89
CA VAL A 102 7.31 -18.53 -6.30
C VAL A 102 7.38 -17.33 -5.37
N ALA A 103 7.27 -17.53 -4.06
CA ALA A 103 7.29 -16.42 -3.10
C ALA A 103 8.61 -15.63 -3.15
N ALA A 104 9.76 -16.32 -3.14
CA ALA A 104 11.06 -15.67 -3.21
C ALA A 104 11.30 -14.95 -4.55
N THR A 105 10.89 -15.58 -5.66
CA THR A 105 11.02 -15.01 -7.01
C THR A 105 10.13 -13.79 -7.17
N LEU A 106 8.90 -13.83 -6.65
CA LEU A 106 7.94 -12.73 -6.71
C LEU A 106 8.40 -11.55 -5.86
N ALA A 107 8.85 -11.80 -4.63
CA ALA A 107 9.39 -10.75 -3.76
C ALA A 107 10.67 -10.13 -4.36
N GLY A 108 11.57 -10.97 -4.86
CA GLY A 108 12.81 -10.54 -5.51
C GLY A 108 12.56 -9.71 -6.76
N ALA A 109 11.65 -10.15 -7.64
CA ALA A 109 11.29 -9.40 -8.84
C ALA A 109 10.67 -8.03 -8.50
N GLY A 110 9.76 -7.99 -7.53
CA GLY A 110 9.17 -6.73 -7.06
C GLY A 110 10.23 -5.78 -6.48
N ALA A 111 11.16 -6.30 -5.68
CA ALA A 111 12.26 -5.51 -5.12
C ALA A 111 13.23 -4.99 -6.21
N VAL A 112 13.60 -5.85 -7.16
CA VAL A 112 14.47 -5.48 -8.30
C VAL A 112 13.84 -4.38 -9.15
N LEU A 113 12.52 -4.37 -9.32
CA LEU A 113 11.81 -3.30 -10.02
C LEU A 113 11.62 -2.05 -9.15
N LEU A 114 11.42 -2.21 -7.84
CA LEU A 114 11.23 -1.10 -6.91
C LEU A 114 12.49 -0.24 -6.76
N VAL A 115 13.66 -0.87 -6.59
CA VAL A 115 14.94 -0.17 -6.34
C VAL A 115 15.24 0.94 -7.37
N PRO A 116 15.22 0.70 -8.69
CA PRO A 116 15.50 1.74 -9.67
C PRO A 116 14.44 2.86 -9.67
N VAL A 117 13.17 2.54 -9.42
CA VAL A 117 12.10 3.55 -9.34
C VAL A 117 12.31 4.48 -8.15
N VAL A 118 12.67 3.92 -6.98
CA VAL A 118 13.04 4.71 -5.80
C VAL A 118 14.32 5.50 -6.03
N ALA A 119 15.32 4.92 -6.69
CA ALA A 119 16.56 5.61 -7.01
C ALA A 119 16.33 6.82 -7.92
N VAL A 120 15.46 6.69 -8.93
CA VAL A 120 15.04 7.81 -9.78
C VAL A 120 14.32 8.88 -8.96
N ALA A 121 13.42 8.49 -8.05
CA ALA A 121 12.71 9.44 -7.19
C ALA A 121 13.68 10.21 -6.29
N VAL A 122 14.62 9.52 -5.65
CA VAL A 122 15.67 10.17 -4.84
C VAL A 122 16.58 11.06 -5.71
N GLY A 123 16.79 10.67 -6.97
CA GLY A 123 17.54 11.45 -7.96
C GLY A 123 16.87 12.77 -8.37
N THR A 124 15.56 12.97 -8.11
CA THR A 124 14.89 14.26 -8.37
C THR A 124 15.24 15.30 -7.31
N GLY A 125 15.82 14.89 -6.18
CA GLY A 125 16.15 15.75 -5.04
C GLY A 125 15.76 15.09 -3.72
N ILE A 126 16.49 15.41 -2.66
CA ILE A 126 16.20 14.93 -1.30
C ILE A 126 15.83 16.12 -0.41
N SER A 127 14.66 16.04 0.21
CA SER A 127 14.30 16.86 1.36
C SER A 127 14.86 16.23 2.62
N LEU A 128 15.87 16.85 3.24
CA LEU A 128 16.44 16.33 4.49
C LEU A 128 15.40 16.31 5.62
N ALA A 129 14.53 17.34 5.67
CA ALA A 129 13.44 17.41 6.63
C ALA A 129 12.41 16.30 6.39
N GLY A 130 11.97 16.13 5.14
CA GLY A 130 11.04 15.08 4.76
C GLY A 130 11.59 13.68 5.00
N ALA A 131 12.84 13.42 4.60
CA ALA A 131 13.51 12.14 4.82
C ALA A 131 13.65 11.81 6.32
N ARG A 132 13.97 12.80 7.15
CA ARG A 132 14.01 12.65 8.61
C ARG A 132 12.65 12.28 9.17
N TRP A 133 11.59 12.97 8.76
CA TRP A 133 10.23 12.70 9.23
C TRP A 133 9.70 11.35 8.73
N SER A 134 10.02 10.96 7.50
CA SER A 134 9.73 9.63 6.97
C SER A 134 10.44 8.52 7.77
N ALA A 135 11.71 8.71 8.12
CA ALA A 135 12.45 7.77 8.95
C ALA A 135 11.85 7.66 10.37
N LEU A 136 11.48 8.80 10.97
CA LEU A 136 10.81 8.82 12.28
C LEU A 136 9.42 8.17 12.23
N ALA A 137 8.62 8.44 11.20
CA ALA A 137 7.31 7.82 11.01
C ALA A 137 7.42 6.29 10.90
N LEU A 138 8.38 5.80 10.10
CA LEU A 138 8.67 4.38 9.99
C LEU A 138 9.12 3.79 11.34
N ALA A 139 10.03 4.47 12.04
CA ALA A 139 10.54 4.03 13.34
C ALA A 139 9.45 3.95 14.41
N LEU A 140 8.53 4.92 14.46
CA LEU A 140 7.37 4.90 15.37
C LEU A 140 6.35 3.82 15.02
N THR A 141 6.19 3.53 13.72
CA THR A 141 5.24 2.52 13.27
C THR A 141 5.60 1.12 13.77
N VAL A 142 6.88 0.76 13.80
CA VAL A 142 7.32 -0.59 14.23
C VAL A 142 6.77 -0.99 15.61
N PRO A 143 6.99 -0.21 16.70
CA PRO A 143 6.44 -0.54 18.00
C PRO A 143 4.91 -0.42 18.05
N ILE A 144 4.31 0.53 17.35
CA ILE A 144 2.84 0.72 17.33
C ILE A 144 2.15 -0.48 16.68
N ALA A 145 2.59 -0.87 15.48
CA ALA A 145 2.07 -2.03 14.77
C ALA A 145 2.35 -3.33 15.54
N GLY A 146 3.54 -3.46 16.13
CA GLY A 146 3.89 -4.60 16.97
C GLY A 146 2.98 -4.74 18.18
N ALA A 147 2.73 -3.65 18.91
CA ALA A 147 1.83 -3.62 20.05
C ALA A 147 0.38 -3.90 19.64
N ALA A 148 -0.10 -3.31 18.54
CA ALA A 148 -1.43 -3.56 18.01
C ALA A 148 -1.62 -5.03 17.60
N TRP A 149 -0.65 -5.61 16.88
CA TRP A 149 -0.69 -7.02 16.47
C TRP A 149 -0.66 -7.97 17.68
N VAL A 150 0.26 -7.76 18.62
CA VAL A 150 0.37 -8.59 19.83
C VAL A 150 -0.88 -8.44 20.70
N GLY A 151 -1.38 -7.22 20.86
CA GLY A 151 -2.62 -6.97 21.60
C GLY A 151 -3.80 -7.70 20.95
N LEU A 152 -3.95 -7.59 19.63
CA LEU A 152 -5.00 -8.24 18.87
C LEU A 152 -4.94 -9.76 19.02
N THR A 153 -3.78 -10.40 18.82
CA THR A 153 -3.66 -11.85 18.93
C THR A 153 -3.75 -12.37 20.36
N ARG A 154 -3.51 -11.53 21.38
CA ARG A 154 -3.76 -11.89 22.78
C ARG A 154 -5.24 -11.80 23.16
N LEU A 155 -5.92 -10.75 22.70
CA LEU A 155 -7.35 -10.53 22.97
C LEU A 155 -8.24 -11.46 22.14
N ARG A 156 -7.82 -11.78 20.91
CA ARG A 156 -8.52 -12.63 19.93
C ARG A 156 -7.55 -13.65 19.33
N PRO A 157 -7.19 -14.73 20.06
CA PRO A 157 -6.21 -15.73 19.62
C PRO A 157 -6.49 -16.36 18.26
N GLU A 158 -7.77 -16.47 17.88
CA GLU A 158 -8.20 -16.95 16.57
C GLU A 158 -7.60 -16.16 15.40
N THR A 159 -7.26 -14.88 15.62
CA THR A 159 -6.66 -13.98 14.63
C THR A 159 -5.27 -14.45 14.17
N ALA A 160 -4.56 -15.22 14.99
CA ALA A 160 -3.23 -15.72 14.68
C ALA A 160 -3.18 -16.57 13.39
N VAL A 161 -4.31 -17.15 12.97
CA VAL A 161 -4.42 -17.92 11.72
C VAL A 161 -4.13 -17.08 10.47
N THR A 162 -4.34 -15.76 10.53
CA THR A 162 -4.04 -14.82 9.44
C THR A 162 -2.53 -14.62 9.24
N GLY A 163 -1.72 -15.01 10.24
CA GLY A 163 -0.27 -15.04 10.18
C GLY A 163 0.37 -13.73 9.75
N GLY A 164 1.43 -13.82 8.95
CA GLY A 164 2.15 -12.64 8.49
C GLY A 164 1.32 -11.71 7.60
N VAL A 165 0.32 -12.20 6.88
CA VAL A 165 -0.54 -11.34 6.04
C VAL A 165 -1.40 -10.43 6.90
N GLY A 166 -1.95 -10.95 8.01
CA GLY A 166 -2.64 -10.14 9.02
C GLY A 166 -1.73 -9.11 9.67
N ALA A 167 -0.50 -9.52 10.04
CA ALA A 167 0.50 -8.60 10.57
C ALA A 167 0.88 -7.49 9.57
N LEU A 168 1.02 -7.83 8.27
CA LEU A 168 1.29 -6.85 7.21
C LEU A 168 0.14 -5.87 7.03
N ALA A 169 -1.12 -6.33 7.14
CA ALA A 169 -2.28 -5.47 7.09
C ALA A 169 -2.29 -4.46 8.25
N VAL A 170 -2.10 -4.93 9.48
CA VAL A 170 -2.00 -4.04 10.65
C VAL A 170 -0.83 -3.06 10.50
N PHE A 171 0.34 -3.55 10.07
CA PHE A 171 1.52 -2.72 9.83
C PHE A 171 1.27 -1.64 8.76
N GLY A 172 0.68 -2.01 7.62
CA GLY A 172 0.40 -1.08 6.53
C GLY A 172 -0.54 0.05 6.97
N HIS A 173 -1.60 -0.29 7.69
CA HIS A 173 -2.54 0.72 8.21
C HIS A 173 -1.96 1.56 9.35
N ALA A 174 -1.10 0.98 10.20
CA ALA A 174 -0.35 1.73 11.19
C ALA A 174 0.60 2.74 10.52
N LEU A 175 1.37 2.30 9.51
CA LEU A 175 2.32 3.14 8.79
C LEU A 175 1.61 4.28 8.08
N ASP A 176 0.46 4.00 7.48
CA ASP A 176 -0.37 5.02 6.85
C ASP A 176 -0.85 6.04 7.88
N GLY A 177 -1.45 5.57 8.99
CA GLY A 177 -1.89 6.43 10.08
C GLY A 177 -0.80 7.34 10.65
N VAL A 178 0.38 6.77 10.93
CA VAL A 178 1.54 7.52 11.44
C VAL A 178 2.05 8.51 10.38
N SER A 179 2.25 8.06 9.14
CA SER A 179 2.80 8.90 8.08
C SER A 179 1.88 10.08 7.73
N THR A 180 0.56 9.87 7.70
CA THR A 180 -0.42 10.95 7.49
C THR A 180 -0.41 11.94 8.65
N ALA A 181 -0.45 11.47 9.90
CA ALA A 181 -0.40 12.35 11.07
C ALA A 181 0.90 13.19 11.13
N VAL A 182 2.03 12.58 10.79
CA VAL A 182 3.32 13.29 10.67
C VAL A 182 3.32 14.27 9.50
N GLY A 183 2.81 13.85 8.34
CA GLY A 183 2.75 14.69 7.14
C GLY A 183 1.92 15.95 7.35
N THR A 184 0.76 15.83 7.98
CA THR A 184 -0.11 16.98 8.28
C THR A 184 0.50 17.88 9.35
N THR A 185 0.97 17.30 10.45
CA THR A 185 1.43 18.06 11.62
C THR A 185 2.80 18.71 11.40
N GLN A 186 3.75 17.96 10.83
CA GLN A 186 5.16 18.36 10.80
C GLN A 186 5.61 18.94 9.46
N LEU A 187 4.91 18.58 8.38
CA LEU A 187 5.29 18.94 7.01
C LEU A 187 4.22 19.77 6.29
N GLY A 188 3.06 20.00 6.90
CA GLY A 188 1.98 20.81 6.32
C GLY A 188 1.31 20.18 5.09
N PHE A 189 1.47 18.87 4.86
CA PHE A 189 0.78 18.19 3.77
C PHE A 189 -0.73 18.07 4.07
N GLY A 190 -1.57 18.40 3.10
CA GLY A 190 -3.02 18.23 3.21
C GLY A 190 -3.50 16.81 2.89
N GLU A 191 -4.55 16.35 3.57
CA GLU A 191 -5.21 15.07 3.28
C GLU A 191 -6.22 15.22 2.13
N ARG A 192 -6.11 14.34 1.13
CA ARG A 192 -6.93 14.39 -0.11
C ARG A 192 -8.18 13.51 -0.03
N THR A 193 -8.22 12.59 0.93
CA THR A 193 -9.32 11.65 1.15
C THR A 193 -10.37 12.29 2.05
N PRO A 194 -11.63 12.46 1.59
CA PRO A 194 -12.65 13.20 2.35
C PRO A 194 -12.88 12.66 3.77
N VAL A 195 -12.96 11.34 3.93
CA VAL A 195 -13.20 10.71 5.25
C VAL A 195 -12.00 10.89 6.18
N SER A 196 -10.77 10.69 5.67
CA SER A 196 -9.56 10.90 6.44
C SER A 196 -9.42 12.35 6.89
N ARG A 197 -9.77 13.30 6.02
CA ARG A 197 -9.77 14.73 6.32
C ARG A 197 -10.71 15.07 7.47
N ILE A 198 -11.94 14.55 7.46
CA ILE A 198 -12.89 14.74 8.55
C ILE A 198 -12.29 14.32 9.89
N LEU A 199 -11.59 13.18 9.95
CA LEU A 199 -10.97 12.71 11.19
C LEU A 199 -9.78 13.57 11.64
N LEU A 200 -9.06 14.18 10.70
CA LEU A 200 -7.88 15.02 10.96
C LEU A 200 -8.25 16.46 11.34
N GLU A 201 -9.43 16.92 10.95
CA GLU A 201 -9.93 18.29 11.19
C GLU A 201 -10.89 18.37 12.39
N ILE A 202 -10.95 17.33 13.24
CA ILE A 202 -11.75 17.36 14.48
C ILE A 202 -11.10 18.34 15.46
N GLU A 203 -11.75 19.48 15.66
CA GLU A 203 -11.31 20.51 16.60
C GLU A 203 -11.37 20.04 18.07
N GLY A 204 -10.50 20.59 18.91
CA GLY A 204 -10.52 20.39 20.36
C GLY A 204 -9.81 19.13 20.85
N LEU A 205 -9.11 18.39 19.97
CA LEU A 205 -8.26 17.27 20.36
C LEU A 205 -6.95 17.77 20.97
N PRO A 206 -6.45 17.16 22.06
CA PRO A 206 -5.12 17.47 22.57
C PRO A 206 -4.08 17.00 21.54
N SER A 207 -3.14 17.88 21.19
CA SER A 207 -2.01 17.52 20.35
C SER A 207 -0.97 16.73 21.15
N VAL A 208 -0.40 15.69 20.54
CA VAL A 208 0.69 14.90 21.13
C VAL A 208 1.99 15.12 20.36
N PRO A 209 3.17 14.94 20.99
CA PRO A 209 4.45 15.08 20.30
C PRO A 209 4.50 14.21 19.04
N VAL A 210 5.08 14.76 17.96
CA VAL A 210 5.22 14.14 16.63
C VAL A 210 3.91 13.98 15.84
N LEU A 211 2.85 13.42 16.43
CA LEU A 211 1.60 13.10 15.70
C LEU A 211 0.58 14.25 15.67
N GLY A 212 0.76 15.30 16.49
CA GLY A 212 -0.19 16.41 16.55
C GLY A 212 -1.58 15.95 16.97
N GLU A 213 -2.61 16.45 16.30
CA GLU A 213 -4.02 16.01 16.47
C GLU A 213 -4.35 14.75 15.64
N GLY A 214 -3.44 14.34 14.74
CA GLY A 214 -3.62 13.18 13.86
C GLY A 214 -3.54 11.81 14.55
N TRP A 215 -3.33 11.76 15.87
CA TRP A 215 -3.32 10.49 16.62
C TRP A 215 -4.69 9.79 16.59
N LEU A 216 -5.80 10.53 16.50
CA LEU A 216 -7.13 9.94 16.40
C LEU A 216 -7.30 9.16 15.08
N PHE A 217 -6.81 9.73 13.97
CA PHE A 217 -6.80 9.06 12.68
C PHE A 217 -6.04 7.73 12.73
N LEU A 218 -4.87 7.72 13.36
CA LEU A 218 -4.10 6.49 13.59
C LEU A 218 -4.89 5.46 14.40
N LEU A 219 -5.53 5.86 15.51
CA LEU A 219 -6.33 4.93 16.32
C LEU A 219 -7.50 4.33 15.55
N VAL A 220 -8.21 5.15 14.76
CA VAL A 220 -9.31 4.67 13.92
C VAL A 220 -8.79 3.65 12.91
N LYS A 221 -7.67 3.93 12.24
CA LYS A 221 -7.03 2.97 11.32
C LYS A 221 -6.65 1.66 11.99
N LEU A 222 -6.02 1.73 13.17
CA LEU A 222 -5.65 0.53 13.92
C LEU A 222 -6.88 -0.27 14.35
N ALA A 223 -7.95 0.39 14.80
CA ALA A 223 -9.20 -0.27 15.17
C ALA A 223 -9.85 -0.96 13.97
N VAL A 224 -10.00 -0.26 12.85
CA VAL A 224 -10.58 -0.81 11.62
C VAL A 224 -9.74 -1.95 11.07
N ALA A 225 -8.42 -1.78 10.96
CA ALA A 225 -7.53 -2.83 10.47
C ALA A 225 -7.56 -4.06 11.37
N SER A 226 -7.52 -3.88 12.69
CA SER A 226 -7.60 -4.98 13.66
C SER A 226 -8.93 -5.72 13.59
N ALA A 227 -10.04 -4.99 13.48
CA ALA A 227 -11.36 -5.58 13.31
C ALA A 227 -11.47 -6.38 12.01
N VAL A 228 -10.99 -5.82 10.90
CA VAL A 228 -10.95 -6.53 9.61
C VAL A 228 -10.11 -7.80 9.72
N VAL A 229 -8.89 -7.73 10.24
CA VAL A 229 -8.02 -8.93 10.34
C VAL A 229 -8.64 -10.00 11.25
N TRP A 230 -9.28 -9.60 12.35
CA TRP A 230 -10.00 -10.52 13.22
C TRP A 230 -11.19 -11.19 12.51
N LEU A 231 -12.03 -10.43 11.82
CA LEU A 231 -13.17 -10.97 11.06
C LEU A 231 -12.71 -11.91 9.93
N PHE A 232 -11.58 -11.60 9.30
CA PHE A 232 -10.97 -12.44 8.27
C PHE A 232 -10.36 -13.73 8.82
N ALA A 233 -10.20 -13.89 10.13
CA ALA A 233 -9.62 -15.10 10.71
C ALA A 233 -10.45 -16.35 10.41
N ALA A 234 -11.78 -16.26 10.49
CA ALA A 234 -12.67 -17.37 10.11
C ALA A 234 -12.52 -17.67 8.61
N TYR A 235 -12.52 -16.62 7.80
CA TYR A 235 -12.47 -16.77 6.35
C TYR A 235 -11.15 -17.35 5.84
N VAL A 236 -10.01 -16.93 6.39
CA VAL A 236 -8.68 -17.52 6.09
C VAL A 236 -8.61 -19.00 6.51
N ARG A 237 -9.39 -19.42 7.52
CA ARG A 237 -9.45 -20.81 7.95
C ARG A 237 -10.30 -21.67 7.02
N GLU A 238 -11.42 -21.14 6.56
CA GLU A 238 -12.42 -21.84 5.74
C GLU A 238 -12.05 -21.85 4.26
N ASP A 239 -11.70 -20.69 3.70
CA ASP A 239 -11.16 -20.54 2.35
C ASP A 239 -9.82 -19.76 2.39
N PRO A 240 -8.70 -20.47 2.64
CA PRO A 240 -7.41 -19.81 2.77
C PRO A 240 -7.00 -19.02 1.53
N ALA A 241 -7.33 -19.50 0.33
CA ALA A 241 -6.88 -18.87 -0.90
C ALA A 241 -7.55 -17.50 -1.08
N GLU A 242 -8.87 -17.47 -0.99
CA GLU A 242 -9.62 -16.21 -1.12
C GLU A 242 -9.36 -15.29 0.08
N GLY A 243 -9.35 -15.85 1.30
CA GLY A 243 -9.07 -15.12 2.53
C GLY A 243 -7.71 -14.42 2.51
N TYR A 244 -6.64 -15.09 2.05
CA TYR A 244 -5.33 -14.45 1.93
C TYR A 244 -5.28 -13.39 0.83
N LEU A 245 -5.95 -13.58 -0.32
CA LEU A 245 -5.97 -12.56 -1.37
C LEU A 245 -6.66 -11.28 -0.91
N LEU A 246 -7.84 -11.41 -0.29
CA LEU A 246 -8.59 -10.27 0.21
C LEU A 246 -7.86 -9.59 1.37
N LEU A 247 -7.26 -10.34 2.30
CA LEU A 247 -6.46 -9.74 3.37
C LEU A 247 -5.18 -9.08 2.83
N GLY A 248 -4.58 -9.63 1.78
CA GLY A 248 -3.49 -9.01 1.04
C GLY A 248 -3.90 -7.69 0.37
N PHE A 249 -5.12 -7.62 -0.16
CA PHE A 249 -5.71 -6.39 -0.67
C PHE A 249 -5.89 -5.35 0.44
N VAL A 250 -6.42 -5.75 1.62
CA VAL A 250 -6.50 -4.87 2.80
C VAL A 250 -5.12 -4.34 3.20
N ALA A 251 -4.09 -5.19 3.14
CA ALA A 251 -2.71 -4.76 3.39
C ALA A 251 -2.22 -3.75 2.35
N ALA A 252 -2.51 -3.95 1.07
CA ALA A 252 -2.17 -3.00 0.01
C ALA A 252 -2.83 -1.62 0.21
N MET A 253 -4.08 -1.59 0.71
CA MET A 253 -4.81 -0.35 1.00
C MET A 253 -4.17 0.48 2.12
N GLY A 254 -3.41 -0.13 3.03
CA GLY A 254 -2.61 0.60 4.02
C GLY A 254 -1.18 0.88 3.53
N LEU A 255 -0.50 -0.16 3.03
CA LEU A 255 0.91 -0.05 2.63
C LEU A 255 1.12 0.88 1.43
N GLY A 256 0.15 0.96 0.51
CA GLY A 256 0.21 1.83 -0.66
C GLY A 256 0.34 3.31 -0.29
N PRO A 257 -0.68 3.91 0.36
CA PRO A 257 -0.63 5.29 0.84
C PRO A 257 0.57 5.57 1.77
N ALA A 258 0.89 4.64 2.67
CA ALA A 258 2.06 4.71 3.52
C ALA A 258 3.38 4.87 2.74
N ALA A 259 3.65 3.97 1.79
CA ALA A 259 4.87 4.04 0.97
C ALA A 259 4.91 5.29 0.10
N HIS A 260 3.73 5.74 -0.39
CA HIS A 260 3.60 6.99 -1.14
C HIS A 260 4.01 8.19 -0.28
N ASN A 261 3.45 8.33 0.93
CA ASN A 261 3.76 9.41 1.86
C ASN A 261 5.25 9.45 2.19
N LEU A 262 5.82 8.33 2.62
CA LEU A 262 7.23 8.29 3.03
C LEU A 262 8.17 8.73 1.90
N LEU A 263 7.94 8.24 0.68
CA LEU A 263 8.77 8.60 -0.46
C LEU A 263 8.52 10.04 -0.91
N LEU A 264 7.26 10.46 -1.02
CA LEU A 264 6.89 11.82 -1.42
C LEU A 264 7.51 12.85 -0.48
N PHE A 265 7.39 12.67 0.84
CA PHE A 265 8.01 13.57 1.81
C PHE A 265 9.52 13.63 1.61
N SER A 266 10.16 12.48 1.38
CA SER A 266 11.62 12.42 1.20
C SER A 266 12.13 13.19 -0.01
N VAL A 267 11.29 13.45 -1.03
CA VAL A 267 11.71 14.08 -2.28
C VAL A 267 11.06 15.43 -2.57
N ALA A 268 10.00 15.80 -1.83
CA ALA A 268 9.18 16.98 -2.14
C ALA A 268 8.78 17.84 -0.93
N ALA A 269 9.16 17.48 0.30
CA ALA A 269 8.84 18.26 1.51
C ALA A 269 9.75 19.47 1.76
#